data_AF-A0A191HWT4-F1
#
_entry.id   AF-A0A191HWT4-F1
#
_cell.length_a   1.000
_cell.length_b   1.000
_cell.length_c   1.000
_cell.angle_alpha   90.00
_cell.angle_beta   90.00
_cell.angle_gamma   90.00
#
_symmetry.space_group_name_H-M   'P 1'
#
loop_
_entity.id
_entity.type
_entity.pdbx_description
1 polymer ?
#
loop_
_entity_poly.entity_id
_entity_poly.type
_entity_poly.pdbx_seq_one_letter_code
_entity_poly.pdbx_strand_id
1 'polypeptide(L)'
;MSSVSGLNAEILNQKAQGTGMTGLGEAFMAAERNYGVNAGFLFSLAVIESGWGNSGMASQDNNLFGFGSKSFSSKEACIDYVAQFIGESYLSSNGKYFRGGTLADLNKIYCPASTGWSDKIMSVWNGL
;
A
#
# COMPACT_ATOMS: atom_id res chain seq x y z
N MET A 1 0.49 -11.69 2.53
CA MET A 1 -0.47 -10.56 2.68
C MET A 1 -0.88 -10.36 4.12
N SER A 2 -1.28 -11.42 4.85
CA SER A 2 -1.57 -11.40 6.30
C SER A 2 -0.42 -11.90 7.19
N SER A 3 0.77 -12.13 6.62
CA SER A 3 1.98 -12.44 7.36
C SER A 3 2.74 -11.15 7.66
N VAL A 4 3.25 -11.03 8.89
CA VAL A 4 4.14 -9.92 9.30
C VAL A 4 5.30 -9.80 8.31
N SER A 5 5.61 -8.58 7.88
CA SER A 5 6.62 -8.31 6.86
C SER A 5 8.05 -8.65 7.27
N GLY A 6 8.35 -8.60 8.57
CA GLY A 6 9.72 -8.69 9.07
C GLY A 6 10.56 -7.43 8.80
N LEU A 7 9.94 -6.38 8.25
CA LEU A 7 10.57 -5.09 7.97
C LEU A 7 10.50 -4.18 9.20
N ASN A 8 11.20 -3.05 9.11
CA ASN A 8 11.06 -1.93 10.04
C ASN A 8 10.94 -0.61 9.26
N ALA A 9 10.57 0.46 9.96
CA ALA A 9 10.38 1.78 9.35
C ALA A 9 11.67 2.35 8.75
N GLU A 10 12.85 2.02 9.29
CA GLU A 10 14.14 2.51 8.80
C GLU A 10 14.44 1.99 7.40
N ILE A 11 14.22 0.70 7.14
CA ILE A 11 14.40 0.08 5.82
C ILE A 11 13.50 0.77 4.79
N LEU A 12 12.22 0.97 5.13
CA LEU A 12 11.26 1.64 4.23
C LEU A 12 11.66 3.10 3.97
N ASN A 13 12.10 3.82 5.00
CA ASN A 13 12.57 5.20 4.87
C ASN A 13 13.84 5.31 4.03
N GLN A 14 14.78 4.37 4.21
CA GLN A 14 15.99 4.30 3.39
C GLN A 14 15.62 4.07 1.92
N LYS A 15 14.66 3.18 1.65
CA LYS A 15 14.23 2.91 0.28
C LYS A 15 13.49 4.07 -0.37
N ALA A 16 12.72 4.82 0.41
CA ALA A 16 11.97 5.98 -0.06
C ALA A 16 12.80 7.28 -0.10
N GLN A 17 14.07 7.25 0.30
CA GLN A 17 14.90 8.45 0.39
C GLN A 17 14.97 9.20 -0.95
N GLY A 18 14.72 10.51 -0.92
CA GLY A 18 14.75 11.35 -2.12
C GLY A 18 13.47 11.29 -2.96
N THR A 19 12.43 10.62 -2.46
CA THR A 19 11.11 10.53 -3.11
C THR A 19 10.04 11.27 -2.32
N GLY A 20 8.86 11.44 -2.90
CA GLY A 20 7.68 11.98 -2.23
C GLY A 20 7.15 11.10 -1.09
N MET A 21 7.74 9.92 -0.85
CA MET A 21 7.40 9.01 0.25
C MET A 21 8.42 9.03 1.40
N THR A 22 9.41 9.92 1.36
CA THR A 22 10.43 10.05 2.43
C THR A 22 9.75 10.26 3.79
N GLY A 23 10.16 9.47 4.79
CA GLY A 23 9.67 9.59 6.17
C GLY A 23 8.39 8.81 6.49
N LEU A 24 7.76 8.17 5.50
CA LEU A 24 6.49 7.45 5.68
C LEU A 24 6.63 6.02 6.22
N GLY A 25 7.84 5.53 6.45
CA GLY A 25 8.09 4.14 6.87
C GLY A 25 7.27 3.71 8.09
N GLU A 26 7.13 4.59 9.09
CA GLU A 26 6.36 4.29 10.30
C GLU A 26 4.86 4.17 10.03
N ALA A 27 4.31 4.94 9.07
CA ALA A 27 2.90 4.84 8.71
C ALA A 27 2.57 3.47 8.09
N PHE A 28 3.47 2.91 7.27
CA PHE A 28 3.31 1.56 6.72
C PHE A 28 3.42 0.47 7.80
N MET A 29 4.36 0.61 8.75
CA MET A 29 4.48 -0.33 9.87
C MET A 29 3.27 -0.23 10.82
N ALA A 30 2.73 0.96 11.03
CA ALA A 30 1.51 1.16 11.81
C ALA A 30 0.30 0.50 11.13
N ALA A 31 0.15 0.65 9.81
CA ALA A 31 -0.87 -0.03 9.04
C ALA A 31 -0.81 -1.56 9.16
N GLU A 32 0.39 -2.15 9.15
CA GLU A 32 0.56 -3.59 9.35
C GLU A 32 0.10 -4.03 10.75
N ARG A 33 0.48 -3.30 11.79
CA ARG A 33 0.09 -3.61 13.18
C ARG A 33 -1.40 -3.42 13.43
N ASN A 34 -2.00 -2.37 12.87
CA ASN A 34 -3.38 -1.99 13.14
C ASN A 34 -4.39 -2.81 12.34
N TYR A 35 -4.06 -3.16 11.08
CA TYR A 35 -5.02 -3.75 10.14
C TYR A 35 -4.58 -5.09 9.55
N GLY A 36 -3.40 -5.59 9.94
CA GLY A 36 -2.86 -6.86 9.43
C GLY A 36 -2.48 -6.84 7.96
N VAL A 37 -2.38 -5.65 7.35
CA VAL A 37 -1.97 -5.48 5.95
C VAL A 37 -0.45 -5.45 5.89
N ASN A 38 0.17 -6.41 5.20
CA ASN A 38 1.62 -6.48 5.11
C ASN A 38 2.27 -5.14 4.68
N ALA A 39 3.26 -4.66 5.44
CA ALA A 39 3.86 -3.35 5.22
C ALA A 39 4.59 -3.25 3.87
N GLY A 40 5.34 -4.29 3.49
CA GLY A 40 6.05 -4.35 2.21
C GLY A 40 5.11 -4.34 1.01
N PHE A 41 3.98 -5.04 1.12
CA PHE A 41 2.90 -4.96 0.14
C PHE A 41 2.38 -3.53 -0.03
N LEU A 42 1.94 -2.91 1.07
CA LEU A 42 1.28 -1.61 1.04
C LEU A 42 2.25 -0.51 0.56
N PHE A 43 3.51 -0.59 0.96
CA PHE A 43 4.58 0.26 0.46
C PHE A 43 4.78 0.12 -1.05
N SER A 44 4.90 -1.13 -1.55
CA SER A 44 5.08 -1.42 -2.98
C SER A 44 3.90 -0.93 -3.81
N LEU A 45 2.68 -1.09 -3.28
CA LEU A 45 1.47 -0.57 -3.88
C LEU A 45 1.52 0.97 -3.98
N ALA A 46 1.83 1.66 -2.89
CA ALA A 46 1.97 3.12 -2.90
C ALA A 46 3.01 3.60 -3.90
N VAL A 47 4.18 2.94 -3.98
CA VAL A 47 5.24 3.26 -4.96
C VAL A 47 4.71 3.23 -6.39
N ILE A 48 3.97 2.19 -6.76
CA ILE A 48 3.47 1.99 -8.12
C ILE A 48 2.36 2.99 -8.46
N GLU A 49 1.38 3.14 -7.56
CA GLU A 49 0.21 3.99 -7.80
C GLU A 49 0.55 5.49 -7.80
N SER A 50 1.55 5.90 -7.02
CA SER A 50 1.95 7.31 -6.91
C SER A 50 3.23 7.67 -7.67
N GLY A 51 3.91 6.71 -8.30
CA GLY A 51 5.23 6.94 -8.89
C GLY A 51 6.23 7.45 -7.85
N TRP A 52 6.40 6.70 -6.76
CA TRP A 52 7.22 7.09 -5.60
C TRP A 52 6.76 8.38 -4.90
N GLY A 53 5.44 8.61 -4.82
CA GLY A 53 4.85 9.76 -4.14
C GLY A 53 4.90 11.07 -4.92
N ASN A 54 5.26 11.02 -6.20
CA ASN A 54 5.49 12.20 -7.04
C ASN A 54 4.33 12.52 -8.00
N SER A 55 3.30 11.67 -8.06
CA SER A 55 2.11 11.94 -8.86
C SER A 55 1.41 13.23 -8.42
N GLY A 56 0.61 13.82 -9.32
CA GLY A 56 -0.18 15.02 -9.01
C GLY A 56 -1.08 14.81 -7.79
N MET A 57 -1.79 13.69 -7.74
CA MET A 57 -2.66 13.35 -6.60
C MET A 57 -1.86 13.08 -5.31
N ALA A 58 -0.68 12.47 -5.40
CA ALA A 58 0.16 12.27 -4.21
C ALA A 58 0.72 13.58 -3.67
N SER A 59 1.10 14.51 -4.54
CA SER A 59 1.71 15.79 -4.15
C SER A 59 0.70 16.86 -3.76
N GLN A 60 -0.47 16.89 -4.39
CA GLN A 60 -1.50 17.92 -4.17
C GLN A 60 -2.59 17.46 -3.19
N ASP A 61 -2.98 16.18 -3.27
CA ASP A 61 -4.10 15.63 -2.52
C ASP A 61 -3.67 14.69 -1.39
N ASN A 62 -2.36 14.50 -1.20
CA ASN A 62 -1.79 13.48 -0.32
C ASN A 62 -2.30 12.06 -0.61
N ASN A 63 -2.78 11.80 -1.83
CA ASN A 63 -3.40 10.54 -2.20
C ASN A 63 -2.39 9.63 -2.91
N LEU A 64 -1.78 8.72 -2.16
CA LEU A 64 -0.76 7.80 -2.66
C LEU A 64 -1.31 6.64 -3.51
N PHE A 65 -2.62 6.38 -3.45
CA PHE A 65 -3.22 5.18 -4.03
C PHE A 65 -4.25 5.49 -5.12
N GLY A 66 -4.41 6.76 -5.50
CA GLY A 66 -5.47 7.20 -6.42
C GLY A 66 -6.88 6.88 -5.92
N PHE A 67 -7.07 6.72 -4.59
CA PHE A 67 -8.30 6.18 -4.03
C PHE A 67 -9.47 7.16 -4.21
N GLY A 68 -10.38 6.84 -5.15
CA GLY A 68 -11.64 7.54 -5.35
C GLY A 68 -11.54 9.05 -5.55
N SER A 69 -10.45 9.56 -6.14
CA SER A 69 -10.16 11.00 -6.28
C SER A 69 -10.27 11.82 -4.97
N LYS A 70 -10.06 11.17 -3.82
CA LYS A 70 -10.09 11.84 -2.51
C LYS A 70 -8.82 12.67 -2.27
N SER A 71 -8.97 13.74 -1.50
CA SER A 71 -7.85 14.42 -0.84
C SER A 71 -7.80 14.04 0.64
N PHE A 72 -6.59 13.89 1.16
CA PHE A 72 -6.31 13.51 2.54
C PHE A 72 -5.54 14.61 3.26
N SER A 73 -5.68 14.66 4.59
CA SER A 73 -4.97 15.64 5.42
C SER A 73 -3.45 15.44 5.40
N SER A 74 -2.98 14.21 5.18
CA SER A 74 -1.58 13.87 5.00
C SER A 74 -1.44 12.52 4.26
N LYS A 75 -0.24 12.19 3.82
CA LYS A 75 0.05 10.90 3.17
C LYS A 75 -0.10 9.73 4.15
N GLU A 76 0.24 9.95 5.41
CA GLU A 76 0.01 9.00 6.51
C GLU A 76 -1.48 8.72 6.71
N ALA A 77 -2.33 9.76 6.67
CA ALA A 77 -3.78 9.59 6.75
C ALA A 77 -4.33 8.80 5.55
N CYS A 78 -3.74 8.99 4.36
CA CYS A 78 -4.07 8.18 3.19
C CYS A 78 -3.67 6.70 3.37
N ILE A 79 -2.46 6.44 3.89
CA ILE A 79 -1.96 5.08 4.19
C ILE A 79 -2.87 4.38 5.19
N ASP A 80 -3.20 5.04 6.30
CA ASP A 80 -4.07 4.48 7.35
C ASP A 80 -5.46 4.13 6.80
N TYR A 81 -6.10 5.06 6.10
CA TYR A 81 -7.43 4.86 5.50
C TYR A 81 -7.45 3.70 4.51
N VAL A 82 -6.48 3.64 3.59
CA VAL A 82 -6.44 2.59 2.56
C VAL A 82 -6.09 1.24 3.18
N ALA A 83 -5.20 1.21 4.17
CA ALA A 83 -4.88 -0.02 4.90
C ALA A 83 -6.10 -0.58 5.64
N GLN A 84 -6.86 0.28 6.34
CA GLN A 84 -8.10 -0.12 6.99
C GLN A 84 -9.07 -0.73 5.98
N PHE A 85 -9.31 -0.04 4.86
CA PHE A 85 -10.19 -0.52 3.82
C PHE A 85 -9.78 -1.90 3.27
N ILE A 86 -8.47 -2.10 3.03
CA ILE A 86 -7.94 -3.38 2.56
C ILE A 86 -8.12 -4.47 3.62
N GLY A 87 -7.75 -4.19 4.87
CA GLY A 87 -7.88 -5.14 5.98
C GLY A 87 -9.32 -5.60 6.18
N GLU A 88 -10.26 -4.65 6.25
CA GLU A 88 -11.69 -4.93 6.47
C GLU A 88 -12.36 -5.60 5.27
N SER A 89 -12.03 -5.17 4.05
CA SER A 89 -12.77 -5.60 2.87
C SER A 89 -12.21 -6.88 2.23
N TYR A 90 -10.92 -7.16 2.39
CA TYR A 90 -10.23 -8.23 1.64
C TYR A 90 -9.53 -9.27 2.52
N LEU A 91 -9.07 -8.90 3.72
CA LEU A 91 -8.33 -9.82 4.61
C LEU A 91 -9.20 -10.40 5.72
N SER A 92 -10.22 -9.66 6.18
CA SER A 92 -11.22 -10.17 7.11
C SER A 92 -12.04 -11.28 6.46
N SER A 93 -12.29 -12.38 7.17
CA SER A 93 -13.13 -13.49 6.68
C SER A 93 -14.58 -13.09 6.42
N ASN A 94 -15.04 -12.00 7.04
CA ASN A 94 -16.34 -11.38 6.81
C ASN A 94 -16.30 -10.26 5.76
N GLY A 95 -15.12 -9.97 5.20
CA GLY A 95 -14.91 -8.92 4.22
C GLY A 95 -15.63 -9.21 2.91
N LYS A 96 -16.24 -8.18 2.32
CA LYS A 96 -17.03 -8.27 1.08
C LYS A 96 -16.28 -8.94 -0.08
N TYR A 97 -14.95 -8.83 -0.10
CA TYR A 97 -14.08 -9.32 -1.17
C TYR A 97 -13.12 -10.42 -0.71
N PHE A 98 -13.33 -10.99 0.48
CA PHE A 98 -12.49 -12.06 1.00
C PHE A 98 -12.55 -13.29 0.09
N ARG A 99 -11.39 -13.67 -0.47
CA ARG A 99 -11.24 -14.87 -1.31
C ARG A 99 -10.03 -15.72 -0.90
N GLY A 100 -9.67 -15.69 0.38
CA GLY A 100 -8.51 -16.41 0.92
C GLY A 100 -7.31 -15.52 1.24
N GLY A 101 -7.42 -14.21 1.00
CA GLY A 101 -6.45 -13.20 1.45
C GLY A 101 -5.14 -13.18 0.64
N THR A 102 -5.11 -13.71 -0.59
CA THR A 102 -3.89 -13.73 -1.41
C THR A 102 -3.74 -12.48 -2.29
N LEU A 103 -2.51 -12.20 -2.74
CA LEU A 103 -2.21 -11.09 -3.67
C LEU A 103 -3.00 -11.25 -5.00
N ALA A 104 -3.20 -12.50 -5.44
CA ALA A 104 -3.96 -12.81 -6.65
C ALA A 104 -5.46 -12.49 -6.53
N ASP A 105 -6.02 -12.54 -5.32
CA ASP A 105 -7.41 -12.19 -5.06
C ASP A 105 -7.64 -10.67 -5.05
N LEU A 106 -6.65 -9.92 -4.55
CA LEU A 106 -6.65 -8.46 -4.57
C LEU A 106 -6.44 -7.91 -6.00
N ASN A 107 -5.54 -8.53 -6.78
CA ASN A 107 -5.27 -8.15 -8.17
C ASN A 107 -6.52 -8.25 -9.07
N LYS A 108 -7.38 -9.26 -8.86
CA LYS A 108 -8.63 -9.44 -9.64
C LYS A 108 -9.65 -8.31 -9.48
N ILE A 109 -9.51 -7.44 -8.49
CA ILE A 109 -10.49 -6.39 -8.17
C ILE A 109 -9.87 -4.99 -8.22
N TYR A 110 -8.62 -4.81 -7.79
CA TYR A 110 -7.95 -3.49 -7.80
C TYR A 110 -7.43 -3.09 -9.20
N CYS A 111 -7.01 -4.05 -10.04
CA CYS A 111 -6.61 -3.79 -11.42
C CYS A 111 -6.90 -4.98 -12.36
N PRO A 112 -8.18 -5.32 -12.63
CA PRO A 112 -8.56 -6.50 -13.42
C PRO A 112 -8.02 -6.53 -14.86
N ALA A 113 -7.53 -5.39 -15.38
CA ALA A 113 -7.02 -5.24 -16.74
C ALA A 113 -5.49 -5.36 -16.87
N SER A 114 -4.74 -5.50 -15.78
CA SER A 114 -3.27 -5.46 -15.81
C SER A 114 -2.65 -6.85 -15.58
N THR A 115 -2.14 -7.44 -16.65
CA THR A 115 -1.38 -8.70 -16.61
C THR A 115 0.03 -8.55 -16.00
N GLY A 116 0.50 -7.33 -15.69
CA GLY A 116 1.86 -7.06 -15.18
C GLY A 116 1.94 -6.25 -13.88
N TRP A 117 0.82 -5.91 -13.25
CA TRP A 117 0.81 -5.14 -11.99
C TRP A 117 1.35 -5.94 -10.80
N SER A 118 1.00 -7.23 -10.73
CA SER A 118 1.54 -8.12 -9.70
C SER A 118 3.06 -8.27 -9.80
N ASP A 119 3.61 -8.35 -11.01
CA ASP A 119 5.06 -8.48 -11.21
C ASP A 119 5.82 -7.22 -10.79
N LYS A 120 5.25 -6.03 -11.02
CA LYS A 120 5.83 -4.77 -10.53
C LYS A 120 5.81 -4.68 -9.01
N ILE A 121 4.71 -5.07 -8.37
CA ILE A 121 4.61 -5.12 -6.90
C ILE A 121 5.68 -6.08 -6.36
N MET A 122 5.78 -7.29 -6.93
CA MET A 122 6.75 -8.29 -6.51
C MET A 122 8.20 -7.83 -6.74
N SER A 123 8.48 -7.09 -7.82
CA SER A 123 9.82 -6.53 -8.06
C SER A 123 10.22 -5.49 -7.02
N VAL A 124 9.30 -4.63 -6.59
CA VAL A 124 9.58 -3.65 -5.53
C VAL A 124 9.72 -4.37 -4.19
N TRP A 125 8.80 -5.29 -3.89
CA TRP A 125 8.79 -6.06 -2.65
C TRP A 125 10.07 -6.89 -2.50
N ASN A 126 10.49 -7.65 -3.50
CA ASN A 126 11.72 -8.45 -3.43
C ASN A 126 13.00 -7.60 -3.28
N GLY A 127 12.92 -6.30 -3.52
CA GLY A 127 14.01 -5.36 -3.32
C GLY A 127 14.01 -4.69 -1.94
N LEU A 128 13.00 -4.92 -1.11
CA LEU A 128 12.92 -4.47 0.30
C LEU A 128 13.64 -5.47 1.21
#